data_AF-A0A1M6UWX3-F1
#
_entry.id   AF-A0A1M6UWX3-F1
#
_cell.length_a   1.000
_cell.length_b   1.000
_cell.length_c   1.000
_cell.angle_alpha   90.00
_cell.angle_beta   90.00
_cell.angle_gamma   90.00
#
_symmetry.space_group_name_H-M   'P 1'
#
loop_
_entity.id
_entity.type
_entity.pdbx_description
1 polymer ?
#
loop_
_entity_poly.entity_id
_entity_poly.type
_entity_poly.pdbx_seq_one_letter_code
_entity_poly.pdbx_strand_id
1 'polypeptide(L)'
;SQLSEKKRQDEYNTRLASAVLKAEAAAKEAAKEAAKEATKNKTLEIAMTMLKRKYGINEIISICSLSSKEVLKLKASLEKG
;
A
#
# COMPACT_ATOMS: atom_id res chain seq x y z
N SER A 1 -50.74 -0.84 6.13
CA SER A 1 -50.60 -1.35 7.52
C SER A 1 -49.23 -0.92 8.01
N GLN A 2 -49.14 -0.36 9.22
CA GLN A 2 -47.86 0.04 9.84
C GLN A 2 -46.85 -1.12 9.91
N LEU A 3 -47.34 -2.37 9.96
CA LEU A 3 -46.51 -3.58 9.98
C LEU A 3 -45.72 -3.78 8.67
N SER A 4 -46.27 -3.39 7.51
CA SER A 4 -45.59 -3.54 6.21
C SER A 4 -44.60 -2.41 5.92
N GLU A 5 -44.80 -1.23 6.51
CA GLU A 5 -43.85 -0.10 6.45
C GLU A 5 -42.63 -0.38 7.31
N LYS A 6 -42.83 -0.86 8.55
CA LYS A 6 -41.73 -1.26 9.42
C LYS A 6 -40.85 -2.34 8.79
N LYS A 7 -41.45 -3.38 8.20
CA LYS A 7 -40.69 -4.44 7.52
C LYS A 7 -39.85 -3.92 6.34
N ARG A 8 -40.40 -3.00 5.52
CA ARG A 8 -39.65 -2.36 4.43
C ARG A 8 -38.50 -1.50 4.95
N GLN A 9 -38.71 -0.79 6.06
CA GLN A 9 -37.66 0.02 6.68
C GLN A 9 -36.52 -0.84 7.25
N ASP A 10 -36.85 -1.97 7.89
CA ASP A 10 -35.86 -2.90 8.43
C ASP A 10 -35.01 -3.55 7.30
N GLU A 11 -35.66 -3.94 6.20
CA GLU A 11 -34.97 -4.45 5.01
C GLU A 11 -34.05 -3.39 4.37
N TYR A 12 -34.50 -2.14 4.29
CA TYR A 12 -33.69 -1.03 3.82
C TYR A 12 -32.47 -0.79 4.72
N ASN A 13 -32.67 -0.73 6.03
CA ASN A 13 -31.61 -0.52 7.02
C ASN A 13 -30.58 -1.67 6.95
N THR A 14 -31.03 -2.91 6.77
CA THR A 14 -30.15 -4.08 6.63
C THR A 14 -29.29 -3.99 5.37
N ARG A 15 -29.88 -3.58 4.24
CA ARG A 15 -29.16 -3.37 2.98
C ARG A 15 -28.16 -2.24 3.07
N LEU A 16 -28.54 -1.14 3.72
CA LEU A 16 -27.66 0.01 3.93
C LEU A 16 -26.47 -0.37 4.81
N ALA A 17 -26.70 -1.03 5.95
CA ALA A 17 -25.63 -1.51 6.82
C ALA A 17 -24.67 -2.46 6.07
N SER A 18 -25.22 -3.37 5.26
CA SER A 18 -24.42 -4.29 4.44
C SER A 18 -23.59 -3.56 3.39
N ALA A 19 -24.12 -2.50 2.77
CA ALA A 19 -23.39 -1.69 1.79
C ALA A 19 -22.26 -0.89 2.44
N VAL A 20 -22.51 -0.29 3.61
CA VAL A 20 -21.50 0.45 4.38
C VAL A 20 -20.35 -0.47 4.77
N LEU A 21 -20.63 -1.67 5.30
CA LEU A 21 -19.58 -2.63 5.67
C LEU A 21 -18.70 -3.03 4.48
N LYS A 22 -19.29 -3.21 3.29
CA LYS A 22 -18.53 -3.51 2.06
C LYS A 22 -17.65 -2.34 1.63
N ALA A 23 -18.17 -1.11 1.70
CA ALA A 23 -17.42 0.09 1.36
C ALA A 23 -16.25 0.31 2.33
N GLU A 24 -16.45 0.11 3.63
CA GLU A 24 -15.39 0.20 4.62
C GLU A 24 -14.29 -0.85 4.41
N ALA A 25 -14.67 -2.09 4.08
CA ALA A 25 -13.70 -3.14 3.76
C ALA A 25 -12.85 -2.78 2.53
N ALA A 26 -13.49 -2.29 1.46
CA ALA A 26 -12.80 -1.84 0.25
C ALA A 26 -11.86 -0.65 0.53
N ALA A 27 -12.30 0.33 1.33
CA ALA A 27 -11.50 1.48 1.71
C ALA A 27 -10.27 1.07 2.56
N LYS A 28 -10.44 0.11 3.49
CA LYS A 28 -9.33 -0.42 4.30
C LYS A 28 -8.30 -1.16 3.46
N GLU A 29 -8.73 -2.00 2.52
CA GLU A 29 -7.81 -2.69 1.61
C GLU A 29 -7.06 -1.70 0.71
N ALA A 30 -7.76 -0.71 0.14
CA ALA A 30 -7.13 0.33 -0.67
C ALA A 30 -6.09 1.13 0.14
N ALA A 31 -6.41 1.51 1.39
CA ALA A 31 -5.48 2.21 2.27
C ALA A 31 -4.25 1.35 2.62
N LYS A 32 -4.45 0.05 2.81
CA LYS A 32 -3.36 -0.91 3.09
C LYS A 32 -2.42 -1.07 1.91
N GLU A 33 -2.96 -1.19 0.69
CA GLU A 33 -2.14 -1.25 -0.52
C GLU A 33 -1.39 0.06 -0.77
N ALA A 34 -2.05 1.21 -0.60
CA ALA A 34 -1.39 2.51 -0.69
C ALA A 34 -0.26 2.67 0.35
N ALA A 35 -0.46 2.19 1.59
CA ALA A 35 0.57 2.22 2.63
C ALA A 35 1.78 1.32 2.29
N LYS A 36 1.54 0.13 1.71
CA LYS A 36 2.61 -0.76 1.23
C LYS A 36 3.40 -0.10 0.11
N GLU A 37 2.71 0.51 -0.85
CA GLU A 37 3.35 1.20 -1.98
C GLU A 37 4.18 2.40 -1.51
N ALA A 38 3.63 3.23 -0.62
CA ALA A 38 4.34 4.36 -0.04
C ALA A 38 5.60 3.92 0.72
N THR A 39 5.50 2.83 1.49
CA THR A 39 6.65 2.25 2.20
C THR A 39 7.72 1.78 1.22
N LYS A 40 7.31 1.07 0.16
CA LYS A 40 8.22 0.60 -0.89
C LYS A 40 8.93 1.75 -1.60
N ASN A 41 8.20 2.81 -1.97
CA ASN A 41 8.78 3.98 -2.63
C ASN A 41 9.80 4.68 -1.72
N LYS A 42 9.48 4.85 -0.44
CA LYS A 42 10.40 5.45 0.53
C LYS A 42 11.68 4.62 0.71
N THR A 43 11.56 3.30 0.74
CA THR A 43 12.72 2.38 0.77
C THR A 43 13.61 2.54 -0.45
N LEU A 44 13.02 2.68 -1.65
CA LEU A 44 13.78 2.90 -2.88
C LEU A 44 14.50 4.25 -2.88
N GLU A 45 13.87 5.32 -2.39
CA GLU A 45 14.48 6.64 -2.24
C GLU A 45 15.69 6.63 -1.27
N ILE A 46 15.55 5.92 -0.14
CA ILE A 46 16.64 5.72 0.81
C ILE A 46 17.79 4.95 0.16
N ALA A 47 17.49 3.83 -0.51
CA ALA A 47 18.50 3.03 -1.22
C ALA A 47 19.24 3.84 -2.29
N MET A 48 18.53 4.67 -3.08
CA MET A 48 19.14 5.58 -4.06
C MET A 48 20.06 6.61 -3.39
N THR A 49 19.65 7.17 -2.25
CA THR A 49 20.46 8.12 -1.48
C THR A 49 21.74 7.46 -0.96
N MET A 50 21.64 6.23 -0.45
CA MET A 50 22.80 5.44 0.01
C MET A 50 23.75 5.10 -1.14
N LEU A 51 23.22 4.71 -2.31
CA LEU A 51 24.02 4.48 -3.52
C LEU A 51 24.79 5.74 -3.93
N LYS A 52 24.13 6.92 -3.93
CA LYS A 52 24.80 8.21 -4.21
C LYS A 52 25.90 8.54 -3.20
N ARG A 53 25.74 8.10 -1.95
CA ARG A 53 26.75 8.23 -0.88
C ARG A 53 27.81 7.11 -0.91
N LYS A 54 27.82 6.25 -1.94
CA LYS A 54 28.79 5.16 -2.15
C LYS A 54 28.78 4.07 -1.06
N TYR A 55 27.63 3.82 -0.45
CA TYR A 55 27.46 2.68 0.47
C TYR A 55 27.63 1.35 -0.28
N GLY A 56 28.03 0.31 0.45
CA GLY A 56 28.19 -1.04 -0.11
C GLY A 56 26.85 -1.68 -0.48
N ILE A 57 26.80 -2.44 -1.59
CA ILE A 57 25.56 -3.10 -2.05
C ILE A 57 24.97 -4.01 -0.95
N ASN A 58 25.81 -4.79 -0.26
CA ASN A 58 25.36 -5.69 0.81
C ASN A 58 24.77 -4.92 2.01
N GLU A 59 25.31 -3.75 2.33
CA GLU A 59 24.82 -2.89 3.40
C GLU A 59 23.44 -2.32 3.05
N ILE A 60 23.25 -1.88 1.80
CA ILE A 60 21.97 -1.37 1.30
C ILE A 60 20.91 -2.48 1.27
N ILE A 61 21.27 -3.68 0.82
CA ILE A 61 20.39 -4.87 0.88
C ILE A 61 19.93 -5.12 2.31
N SER A 62 20.84 -5.11 3.27
CA SER A 62 20.54 -5.36 4.69
C SER A 62 19.65 -4.27 5.29
N ILE A 63 19.93 -3.00 5.03
CA ILE A 63 19.21 -1.87 5.64
C ILE A 63 17.84 -1.68 5.01
N CYS A 64 17.76 -1.76 3.68
CA CYS A 64 16.53 -1.49 2.93
C CYS A 64 15.69 -2.76 2.72
N SER A 65 16.16 -3.94 3.15
CA SER A 65 15.52 -5.24 2.89
C SER A 65 15.17 -5.45 1.41
N LEU A 66 16.01 -4.93 0.51
CA LEU A 66 15.85 -5.05 -0.94
C LEU A 66 16.61 -6.27 -1.45
N SER A 67 16.15 -6.86 -2.54
CA SER A 67 16.93 -7.90 -3.21
C SER A 67 18.16 -7.32 -3.92
N SER A 68 19.21 -8.13 -4.09
CA SER A 68 20.41 -7.72 -4.84
C SER A 68 20.08 -7.23 -6.26
N LYS A 69 19.09 -7.84 -6.90
CA LYS A 69 18.63 -7.46 -8.26
C LYS A 69 18.02 -6.06 -8.27
N GLU A 70 17.25 -5.69 -7.26
CA GLU A 70 16.66 -4.35 -7.14
C GLU A 70 17.74 -3.29 -6.93
N VAL A 71 18.68 -3.54 -6.02
CA VAL A 71 19.78 -2.60 -5.75
C VAL A 71 20.68 -2.41 -6.97
N LEU A 72 20.99 -3.48 -7.71
CA LEU A 72 21.77 -3.40 -8.95
C LEU A 72 21.05 -2.61 -10.05
N LYS A 73 19.73 -2.76 -10.19
CA LYS A 73 18.93 -1.95 -11.12
C LYS A 73 18.98 -0.48 -10.75
N LEU A 74 18.80 -0.13 -9.47
CA LEU A 74 18.90 1.25 -8.98
C LEU A 74 20.28 1.85 -9.28
N LYS A 75 21.36 1.10 -9.05
CA LYS A 75 22.72 1.53 -9.38
C LYS A 75 22.89 1.78 -10.88
N ALA A 76 22.44 0.86 -11.72
CA ALA A 76 22.52 1.00 -13.17
C ALA A 76 21.68 2.20 -13.70
N SER A 77 20.55 2.50 -13.08
CA SER A 77 19.75 3.70 -13.39
C SER A 77 20.47 5.00 -12.99
N LEU A 78 21.20 4.99 -11.87
CA LEU A 78 22.00 6.15 -11.43
C LEU A 78 23.23 6.41 -12.30
N GLU A 79 23.83 5.37 -12.89
CA GLU A 79 25.01 5.50 -13.76
C GLU A 79 24.66 5.92 -15.20
N LYS A 80 23.37 5.84 -15.59
CA LYS A 80 22.87 6.21 -16.92
C LYS A 80 22.26 7.61 -16.99
N GLY A 81 22.10 8.29 -15.86
CA GLY A 81 21.65 9.68 -15.76
C GLY A 81 22.82 10.61 -15.49
#